data_AF-A0A7R9UUJ6-F1
#
_entry.id   AF-A0A7R9UUJ6-F1
#
_cell.length_a   1.000
_cell.length_b   1.000
_cell.length_c   1.000
_cell.angle_alpha   90.00
_cell.angle_beta   90.00
_cell.angle_gamma   90.00
#
_symmetry.space_group_name_H-M   'P 1'
#
loop_
_entity.id
_entity.type
_entity.pdbx_description
1 polymer ?
#
loop_
_entity_poly.entity_id
_entity_poly.type
_entity_poly.pdbx_seq_one_letter_code
_entity_poly.pdbx_strand_id
1 'polypeptide(L)'
;RSRAVATSAGEYNGPSGHPEPEHAVGGLDAGADAIADQLWAAVLAETVEETNVPSDTLSAPVLIGAMVDERRKPDLLFCTSTTLSSAEVLARYRAGAPDAWESSGMIAVPPVPARAGVATRSWDCDAFGVRLTAVTQ
;
A
#
# COMPACT_ATOMS: atom_id res chain seq x y z
N ARG A 1 -1.40 12.66 -2.39
CA ARG A 1 -2.11 12.65 -3.69
C ARG A 1 -1.94 14.00 -4.38
N SER A 2 -1.79 14.00 -5.71
CA SER A 2 -1.71 15.22 -6.53
C SER A 2 -2.98 16.07 -6.35
N ARG A 3 -2.93 17.36 -6.71
CA ARG A 3 -4.15 18.20 -6.75
C ARG A 3 -4.98 17.99 -8.02
N ALA A 4 -4.46 17.22 -8.98
CA ALA A 4 -5.12 16.93 -10.24
C ALA A 4 -6.05 15.70 -10.19
N VAL A 5 -6.02 14.90 -9.12
CA VAL A 5 -6.90 13.72 -8.99
C VAL A 5 -8.29 14.12 -8.50
N ALA A 6 -9.29 13.31 -8.88
CA ALA A 6 -10.70 13.60 -8.59
C ALA A 6 -11.09 13.42 -7.10
N THR A 7 -10.41 12.55 -6.36
CA THR A 7 -10.72 12.19 -4.97
C THR A 7 -9.51 12.39 -4.05
N SER A 8 -9.79 12.91 -2.83
CA SER A 8 -8.77 13.16 -1.79
C SER A 8 -7.57 13.98 -2.28
N ALA A 9 -7.83 14.98 -3.14
CA ALA A 9 -6.81 15.83 -3.73
C ALA A 9 -5.99 16.58 -2.67
N GLY A 10 -4.67 16.42 -2.70
CA GLY A 10 -3.76 17.04 -1.72
C GLY A 10 -3.66 16.33 -0.36
N GLU A 11 -4.39 15.24 -0.14
CA GLU A 11 -4.30 14.45 1.10
C GLU A 11 -3.12 13.46 1.06
N TYR A 12 -2.63 13.07 2.24
CA TYR A 12 -1.64 11.99 2.36
C TYR A 12 -2.31 10.63 2.17
N ASN A 13 -1.60 9.74 1.50
CA ASN A 13 -2.02 8.35 1.29
C ASN A 13 -0.78 7.46 1.20
N GLY A 14 -0.97 6.15 1.41
CA GLY A 14 0.00 5.14 0.99
C GLY A 14 -0.29 4.66 -0.44
N PRO A 15 0.51 3.71 -0.97
CA PRO A 15 0.18 3.01 -2.20
C PRO A 15 -1.19 2.35 -2.10
N SER A 16 -2.04 2.58 -3.09
CA SER A 16 -3.42 2.09 -3.10
C SER A 16 -4.01 2.13 -4.51
N GLY A 17 -4.78 1.10 -4.85
CA GLY A 17 -5.56 1.12 -6.08
C GLY A 17 -6.80 0.24 -6.00
N HIS A 18 -7.37 -0.05 -7.16
CA HIS A 18 -8.62 -0.80 -7.30
C HIS A 18 -8.37 -2.00 -8.19
N PRO A 19 -8.13 -3.19 -7.62
CA PRO A 19 -7.92 -4.39 -8.42
C PRO A 19 -9.17 -4.69 -9.25
N GLU A 20 -8.99 -4.79 -10.56
CA GLU A 20 -10.07 -5.15 -11.48
C GLU A 20 -10.25 -6.68 -11.56
N PRO A 21 -11.48 -7.21 -11.42
CA PRO A 21 -11.73 -8.66 -11.38
C PRO A 21 -11.25 -9.43 -12.61
N GLU A 22 -11.26 -8.83 -13.80
CA GLU A 22 -10.78 -9.43 -15.04
C GLU A 22 -9.29 -9.80 -15.03
N HIS A 23 -8.52 -9.23 -14.11
CA HIS A 23 -7.10 -9.56 -13.95
C HIS A 23 -6.87 -10.87 -13.19
N ALA A 24 -7.91 -11.48 -12.62
CA ALA A 24 -7.80 -12.78 -11.98
C ALA A 24 -7.70 -13.92 -13.00
N VAL A 25 -7.04 -15.01 -12.64
CA VAL A 25 -7.01 -16.22 -13.47
C VAL A 25 -8.43 -16.80 -13.54
N GLY A 26 -9.00 -16.83 -14.75
CA GLY A 26 -10.42 -17.16 -14.97
C GLY A 26 -11.33 -15.94 -15.13
N GLY A 27 -10.79 -14.72 -15.00
CA GLY A 27 -11.50 -13.46 -15.20
C GLY A 27 -12.73 -13.35 -14.31
N LEU A 28 -13.86 -12.92 -14.90
CA LEU A 28 -15.13 -12.77 -14.17
C LEU A 28 -15.71 -14.09 -13.65
N ASP A 29 -15.24 -15.24 -14.17
CA ASP A 29 -15.64 -16.58 -13.72
C ASP A 29 -14.64 -17.17 -12.71
N ALA A 30 -13.68 -16.37 -12.22
CA ALA A 30 -12.66 -16.81 -11.28
C ALA A 30 -13.28 -17.28 -9.95
N GLY A 31 -12.74 -18.39 -9.43
CA GLY A 31 -13.06 -18.86 -8.09
C GLY A 31 -12.45 -17.98 -7.00
N ALA A 32 -12.96 -18.11 -5.77
CA ALA A 32 -12.53 -17.29 -4.63
C ALA A 32 -11.02 -17.30 -4.39
N ASP A 33 -10.36 -18.45 -4.56
CA ASP A 33 -8.90 -18.56 -4.37
C ASP A 33 -8.13 -17.77 -5.43
N ALA A 34 -8.55 -17.82 -6.69
CA ALA A 34 -7.93 -17.05 -7.77
C ALA A 34 -8.14 -15.54 -7.61
N ILE A 35 -9.30 -15.13 -7.08
CA ILE A 35 -9.55 -13.73 -6.69
C ILE A 35 -8.64 -13.33 -5.53
N ALA A 36 -8.50 -14.17 -4.50
CA ALA A 36 -7.62 -13.88 -3.38
C ALA A 36 -6.15 -13.73 -3.81
N ASP A 37 -5.66 -14.63 -4.66
CA ASP A 37 -4.30 -14.53 -5.22
C ASP A 37 -4.11 -13.23 -6.01
N GLN A 38 -5.12 -12.84 -6.79
CA GLN A 38 -5.11 -11.58 -7.54
C GLN A 38 -5.07 -10.37 -6.61
N LEU A 39 -5.82 -10.36 -5.51
CA LEU A 39 -5.81 -9.25 -4.55
C LEU A 39 -4.42 -9.06 -3.93
N TRP A 40 -3.74 -10.15 -3.56
CA TRP A 40 -2.37 -10.09 -3.02
C TRP A 40 -1.36 -9.63 -4.07
N ALA A 41 -1.49 -10.10 -5.31
CA ALA A 41 -0.64 -9.65 -6.41
C ALA A 41 -0.82 -8.16 -6.71
N ALA A 42 -2.07 -7.68 -6.71
CA ALA A 42 -2.40 -6.28 -6.95
C ALA A 42 -1.75 -5.35 -5.91
N VAL A 43 -1.73 -5.73 -4.63
CA VAL A 43 -1.05 -4.92 -3.59
C VAL A 43 0.43 -4.69 -3.92
N LEU A 44 1.13 -5.72 -4.40
CA LEU A 44 2.53 -5.59 -4.80
C LEU A 44 2.69 -4.77 -6.07
N ALA A 45 1.83 -4.99 -7.07
CA ALA A 45 1.84 -4.23 -8.32
C ALA A 45 1.64 -2.73 -8.07
N GLU A 46 0.60 -2.36 -7.33
CA GLU A 46 0.28 -0.97 -6.96
C GLU A 46 1.42 -0.33 -6.17
N THR A 47 2.06 -1.09 -5.27
CA THR A 47 3.24 -0.60 -4.55
C THR A 47 4.39 -0.28 -5.51
N VAL A 48 4.66 -1.14 -6.50
CA VAL A 48 5.69 -0.91 -7.52
C VAL A 48 5.32 0.30 -8.39
N GLU A 49 4.07 0.37 -8.85
CA GLU A 49 3.55 1.41 -9.75
C GLU A 49 3.56 2.80 -9.14
N GLU A 50 3.27 2.93 -7.84
CA GLU A 50 3.30 4.21 -7.15
C GLU A 50 4.69 4.61 -6.62
N THR A 51 5.55 3.64 -6.30
CA THR A 51 6.81 3.91 -5.57
C THR A 51 8.09 3.64 -6.34
N ASN A 52 8.01 2.88 -7.44
CA ASN A 52 9.15 2.32 -8.18
C ASN A 52 10.05 1.39 -7.34
N VAL A 53 9.58 0.92 -6.17
CA VAL A 53 10.28 -0.08 -5.36
C VAL A 53 10.13 -1.44 -6.04
N PRO A 54 11.24 -2.17 -6.31
CA PRO A 54 11.16 -3.47 -6.96
C PRO A 54 10.42 -4.52 -6.13
N SER A 55 9.61 -5.33 -6.80
CA SER A 55 8.81 -6.38 -6.16
C SER A 55 9.66 -7.45 -5.47
N ASP A 56 10.87 -7.73 -5.96
CA ASP A 56 11.81 -8.68 -5.33
C ASP A 56 12.39 -8.19 -4.00
N THR A 57 12.24 -6.90 -3.69
CA THR A 57 12.60 -6.32 -2.39
C THR A 57 11.42 -6.27 -1.43
N LEU A 58 10.20 -6.57 -1.87
CA LEU A 58 8.97 -6.51 -1.06
C LEU A 58 8.67 -7.87 -0.44
N SER A 59 8.21 -7.87 0.81
CA SER A 59 7.67 -9.07 1.45
C SER A 59 6.28 -9.40 0.91
N ALA A 60 5.86 -10.65 1.06
CA ALA A 60 4.46 -11.02 0.83
C ALA A 60 3.52 -10.11 1.65
N PRO A 61 2.45 -9.57 1.05
CA PRO A 61 1.48 -8.74 1.77
C PRO A 61 0.76 -9.53 2.87
N VAL A 62 0.47 -8.85 3.98
CA VAL A 62 -0.33 -9.38 5.07
C VAL A 62 -1.60 -8.55 5.19
N LEU A 63 -2.77 -9.18 5.10
CA LEU A 63 -4.04 -8.54 5.41
C LEU A 63 -4.11 -8.22 6.90
N ILE A 64 -4.16 -6.94 7.24
CA ILE A 64 -4.19 -6.45 8.64
C ILE A 64 -5.58 -5.97 9.07
N GLY A 65 -6.50 -5.77 8.13
CA GLY A 65 -7.87 -5.39 8.44
C GLY A 65 -8.66 -4.94 7.21
N ALA A 66 -9.86 -4.43 7.46
CA ALA A 66 -10.70 -3.79 6.49
C ALA A 66 -11.33 -2.55 7.11
N MET A 67 -11.53 -1.52 6.30
CA MET A 67 -12.25 -0.31 6.68
C MET A 67 -13.34 -0.02 5.66
N VAL A 68 -14.25 0.89 6.03
CA VAL A 68 -15.34 1.31 5.18
C VAL A 68 -15.43 2.83 5.25
N ASP A 69 -15.49 3.48 4.10
CA ASP A 69 -15.61 4.94 4.02
C ASP A 69 -17.06 5.43 4.31
N GLU A 70 -17.26 6.74 4.28
CA GLU A 70 -18.58 7.37 4.47
C GLU A 70 -19.63 6.92 3.43
N ARG A 71 -19.18 6.45 2.26
CA ARG A 71 -20.00 5.96 1.15
C ARG A 71 -20.21 4.46 1.19
N ARG A 72 -19.81 3.80 2.28
CA ARG A 72 -19.92 2.35 2.48
C ARG A 72 -19.03 1.53 1.53
N LYS A 73 -18.02 2.15 0.90
CA LYS A 73 -17.03 1.46 0.08
C LYS A 73 -16.05 0.72 0.99
N PRO A 74 -15.87 -0.60 0.85
CA PRO A 74 -14.88 -1.34 1.62
C PRO A 74 -13.49 -1.15 1.05
N ASP A 75 -12.51 -0.96 1.94
CA ASP A 75 -11.08 -0.97 1.61
C ASP A 75 -10.38 -2.04 2.47
N LEU A 76 -9.59 -2.89 1.82
CA LEU A 76 -8.76 -3.89 2.50
C LEU A 76 -7.39 -3.28 2.80
N LEU A 77 -6.92 -3.46 4.03
CA LEU A 77 -5.66 -2.89 4.49
C LEU A 77 -4.60 -3.99 4.54
N PHE A 78 -3.51 -3.77 3.79
CA PHE A 78 -2.38 -4.68 3.74
C PHE A 78 -1.12 -4.03 4.30
N CYS A 79 -0.23 -4.86 4.83
CA CYS A 79 1.11 -4.47 5.24
C CYS A 79 2.14 -5.32 4.50
N THR A 80 3.13 -4.66 3.90
CA THR A 80 4.33 -5.28 3.33
C THR A 80 5.55 -4.54 3.88
N SER A 81 6.69 -5.21 3.93
CA SER A 81 7.99 -4.60 4.25
C SER A 81 8.90 -4.63 3.03
N THR A 82 9.94 -3.80 3.04
CA THR A 82 11.01 -3.84 2.05
C THR A 82 12.37 -3.99 2.72
N THR A 83 13.30 -4.64 2.03
CA THR A 83 14.71 -4.67 2.46
C THR A 83 15.45 -3.35 2.23
N LEU A 84 14.83 -2.40 1.51
CA LEU A 84 15.40 -1.09 1.22
C LEU A 84 15.26 -0.13 2.42
N SER A 85 16.24 0.74 2.60
CA SER A 85 16.14 1.87 3.52
C SER A 85 15.14 2.92 3.00
N SER A 86 14.64 3.77 3.90
CA SER A 86 13.74 4.87 3.52
C SER A 86 14.39 5.84 2.52
N ALA A 87 15.71 6.05 2.61
CA ALA A 87 16.46 6.87 1.66
C ALA A 87 16.49 6.24 0.26
N GLU A 88 16.67 4.91 0.17
CA GLU A 88 16.63 4.18 -1.09
C GLU A 88 15.23 4.18 -1.70
N VAL A 89 14.17 3.97 -0.90
CA VAL A 89 12.78 4.06 -1.36
C VAL A 89 12.49 5.45 -1.94
N LEU A 90 12.87 6.52 -1.24
CA LEU A 90 12.72 7.89 -1.75
C LEU A 90 13.52 8.13 -3.04
N ALA A 91 14.70 7.52 -3.18
CA ALA A 91 15.48 7.60 -4.40
C ALA A 91 14.81 6.86 -5.57
N ARG A 92 14.21 5.68 -5.33
CA ARG A 92 13.43 4.94 -6.33
C ARG A 92 12.24 5.75 -6.84
N TYR A 93 11.45 6.30 -5.92
CA TYR A 93 10.31 7.15 -6.27
C TYR A 93 10.73 8.33 -7.16
N ARG A 94 11.80 9.03 -6.79
CA ARG A 94 12.34 10.16 -7.57
C ARG A 94 12.90 9.76 -8.93
N ALA A 95 13.35 8.52 -9.10
CA ALA A 95 13.82 8.00 -10.38
C ALA A 95 12.68 7.80 -11.40
N GLY A 96 11.42 7.85 -10.96
CA GLY A 96 10.23 7.79 -11.80
C GLY A 96 9.42 6.52 -11.53
N ALA A 97 8.33 6.66 -10.79
CA ALA A 97 7.32 5.61 -10.64
C ALA A 97 6.38 5.60 -11.87
N PRO A 98 5.89 4.42 -12.30
CA PRO A 98 4.90 4.30 -13.36
C PRO A 98 3.73 5.29 -13.23
N ASP A 99 3.19 5.45 -12.01
CA ASP A 99 2.08 6.36 -11.70
C ASP A 99 2.52 7.62 -10.95
N ALA A 100 3.69 8.16 -11.31
CA ALA A 100 4.21 9.40 -10.75
C ALA A 100 3.30 10.63 -10.93
N TRP A 101 2.24 10.52 -11.74
CA TRP A 101 1.24 11.59 -11.94
C TRP A 101 0.18 11.63 -10.82
N GLU A 102 -0.08 10.51 -10.14
CA GLU A 102 -1.11 10.40 -9.09
C GLU A 102 -0.70 11.08 -7.77
N SER A 103 0.61 11.16 -7.54
CA SER A 103 1.21 11.76 -6.34
C SER A 103 2.04 12.98 -6.71
N SER A 104 2.11 13.96 -5.81
CA SER A 104 2.95 15.17 -5.98
C SER A 104 4.28 15.08 -5.21
N GLY A 105 4.53 13.96 -4.54
CA GLY A 105 5.70 13.74 -3.70
C GLY A 105 5.50 12.57 -2.73
N MET A 106 6.61 12.12 -2.15
CA MET A 106 6.68 11.07 -1.15
C MET A 106 7.48 11.54 0.07
N ILE A 107 7.04 11.16 1.26
CA ILE A 107 7.76 11.35 2.53
C ILE A 107 7.85 10.01 3.26
N ALA A 108 8.97 9.80 3.95
CA ALA A 108 9.10 8.70 4.91
C ALA A 108 8.85 9.24 6.32
N VAL A 109 8.03 8.53 7.10
CA VAL A 109 7.74 8.86 8.50
C VAL A 109 8.28 7.75 9.40
N PRO A 110 8.92 8.07 10.53
CA PRO A 110 9.33 7.06 11.50
C PRO A 110 8.11 6.26 12.00
N PRO A 111 8.26 4.96 12.30
CA PRO A 111 7.20 4.21 12.93
C PRO A 111 6.82 4.86 14.27
N VAL A 112 5.53 5.09 14.49
CA VAL A 112 5.03 5.55 15.79
C VAL A 112 5.06 4.36 16.75
N PRO A 113 5.64 4.50 17.96
CA PRO A 113 5.59 3.45 18.96
C PRO A 113 4.16 2.98 19.19
N ALA A 114 3.98 1.67 19.37
CA ALA A 114 2.69 1.14 19.80
C ALA A 114 2.22 1.90 21.06
N ARG A 115 1.00 2.46 21.02
CA ARG A 115 0.40 3.06 22.23
C ARG A 115 0.34 1.98 23.32
N ALA A 116 0.78 2.32 24.52
CA ALA A 116 0.69 1.44 25.68
C ALA A 116 -0.75 0.91 25.81
N GLY A 117 -0.90 -0.42 25.94
CA GLY A 117 -2.19 -1.08 26.07
C GLY A 117 -2.85 -1.53 24.77
N VAL A 118 -2.27 -1.24 23.60
CA VAL A 118 -2.70 -1.87 22.33
C VAL A 118 -1.95 -3.16 22.14
N ALA A 119 -2.68 -4.29 22.11
CA ALA A 119 -2.12 -5.58 21.71
C ALA A 119 -1.64 -5.49 20.26
N THR A 120 -0.34 -5.22 20.08
CA THR A 120 0.31 -5.37 18.79
C THR A 120 0.73 -6.83 18.68
N ARG A 121 0.28 -7.52 17.63
CA ARG A 121 1.07 -8.65 17.15
C ARG A 121 2.37 -8.03 16.69
N SER A 122 3.51 -8.47 17.21
CA SER A 122 4.83 -7.97 16.79
C SER A 122 5.05 -8.41 15.35
N TRP A 123 4.57 -7.61 14.41
CA TRP A 123 5.18 -7.51 13.10
C TRP A 123 6.43 -6.69 13.38
N ASP A 124 7.59 -7.33 13.35
CA ASP A 124 8.88 -6.73 13.66
C ASP A 124 9.24 -5.73 12.53
N CYS A 125 8.48 -4.63 12.45
CA CYS A 125 8.72 -3.50 11.56
C CYS A 125 9.92 -2.66 12.04
N ASP A 126 10.45 -2.96 13.23
CA ASP A 126 11.53 -2.22 13.89
C ASP A 126 12.85 -2.31 13.12
N ALA A 127 13.00 -3.28 12.20
CA ALA A 127 14.18 -3.38 11.35
C ALA A 127 14.14 -2.46 10.11
N PHE A 128 12.96 -1.99 9.67
CA PHE A 128 12.81 -1.32 8.36
C PHE A 128 11.74 -0.22 8.36
N GLY A 129 11.92 0.80 9.20
CA GLY A 129 11.79 2.23 8.89
C GLY A 129 10.55 2.85 8.21
N VAL A 130 9.50 2.13 7.82
CA VAL A 130 8.30 2.72 7.20
C VAL A 130 7.06 1.93 7.63
N ARG A 131 6.20 2.55 8.45
CA ARG A 131 4.83 2.10 8.69
C ARG A 131 3.87 3.11 8.09
N LEU A 132 3.24 2.77 6.98
CA LEU A 132 2.12 3.54 6.44
C LEU A 132 0.95 3.44 7.43
N THR A 133 0.75 4.49 8.21
CA THR A 133 -0.35 4.55 9.18
C THR A 133 -1.45 5.40 8.57
N ALA A 134 -2.57 4.80 8.21
CA ALA A 134 -3.81 5.53 7.98
C ALA A 134 -4.25 6.12 9.33
N VAL A 135 -4.12 7.44 9.48
CA VAL A 135 -4.70 8.18 10.61
C VAL A 135 -6.04 8.71 10.13
N THR A 136 -7.13 8.06 10.53
CA THR A 136 -8.47 8.67 10.45
C THR A 136 -8.65 9.58 11.66
N GLN A 137 -8.97 10.86 11.44
CA GLN A 137 -9.42 11.78 12.49
C GLN A 137 -10.84 11.45 12.93
#